data_AF-A0A2V2DK08-F1
#
_entry.id   AF-A0A2V2DK08-F1
#
_cell.length_a   1.000
_cell.length_b   1.000
_cell.length_c   1.000
_cell.angle_alpha   90.00
_cell.angle_beta   90.00
_cell.angle_gamma   90.00
#
_symmetry.space_group_name_H-M   'P 1'
#
loop_
_entity.id
_entity.type
_entity.pdbx_description
1 polymer ?
#
loop_
_entity_poly.entity_id
_entity_poly.type
_entity_poly.pdbx_seq_one_letter_code
_entity_poly.pdbx_strand_id
1 'polypeptide(L)'
;MENFMIYIRGDIHGDVLQVIRWIHAETTKWKTGQDVFLILTGDVGLNFFLDRRDFQRKLLLQEALDELEERGIRLHILCVRGNHDCRPEHIYSYHLTEAFGGEAYLEDPYPGLLFLKDGQRYEIEGFSFFVIGGGNSSDIFLRLLNDEPFWQDESLSEKEMNDIQRFINLFPGQNILLLSHMLPARFSLSAHRGNCAGSSMEVFLDRIYEECHSKICGWYCGHYHKNIHFQDGNCNFFSLYKTTVQIA
;
A
#
# COMPACT_ATOMS: atom_id res chain seq x y z
N MET A 1 -5.82 -27.17 -4.49
CA MET A 1 -4.75 -26.21 -4.17
C MET A 1 -5.16 -24.93 -4.84
N GLU A 2 -5.20 -23.83 -4.11
CA GLU A 2 -5.63 -22.54 -4.64
C GLU A 2 -4.72 -22.12 -5.81
N ASN A 3 -5.32 -21.56 -6.86
CA ASN A 3 -4.61 -21.09 -8.05
C ASN A 3 -4.06 -19.67 -7.87
N PHE A 4 -3.98 -19.19 -6.62
CA PHE A 4 -3.48 -17.86 -6.30
C PHE A 4 -2.61 -17.85 -5.05
N MET A 5 -1.87 -16.76 -4.84
CA MET A 5 -1.21 -16.42 -3.57
C MET A 5 -1.25 -14.91 -3.34
N ILE A 6 -1.44 -14.47 -2.10
CA ILE A 6 -1.48 -13.05 -1.71
C ILE A 6 -0.46 -12.77 -0.62
N TYR A 7 0.42 -11.82 -0.92
CA TYR A 7 1.48 -11.35 -0.04
C TYR A 7 1.31 -9.87 0.24
N ILE A 8 1.62 -9.45 1.46
CA ILE A 8 1.64 -8.04 1.87
C ILE A 8 3.03 -7.71 2.41
N ARG A 9 3.62 -6.61 1.93
CA ARG A 9 4.95 -6.12 2.30
C ARG A 9 4.93 -4.62 2.52
N GLY A 10 5.66 -4.12 3.52
CA GLY A 10 5.70 -2.69 3.81
C GLY A 10 7.07 -2.05 3.56
N ASP A 11 7.04 -0.76 3.24
CA ASP A 11 8.16 0.19 3.31
C ASP A 11 9.44 -0.28 2.63
N ILE A 12 9.37 -0.39 1.30
CA ILE A 12 10.55 -0.77 0.52
C ILE A 12 11.46 0.43 0.23
N HIS A 13 10.95 1.67 0.27
CA HIS A 13 11.71 2.91 0.04
C HIS A 13 12.53 2.87 -1.26
N GLY A 14 11.94 2.31 -2.32
CA GLY A 14 12.57 2.15 -3.63
C GLY A 14 13.62 1.03 -3.72
N ASP A 15 13.78 0.18 -2.71
CA ASP A 15 14.65 -1.02 -2.74
C ASP A 15 14.00 -2.18 -3.52
N VAL A 16 13.79 -1.94 -4.80
CA VAL A 16 13.18 -2.91 -5.73
C VAL A 16 14.06 -4.15 -5.91
N LEU A 17 15.38 -4.04 -5.72
CA LEU A 17 16.29 -5.18 -5.80
C LEU A 17 16.04 -6.17 -4.66
N GLN A 18 15.70 -5.69 -3.45
CA GLN A 18 15.25 -6.59 -2.38
C GLN A 18 13.93 -7.28 -2.71
N VAL A 19 12.99 -6.56 -3.36
CA VAL A 19 11.71 -7.15 -3.79
C VAL A 19 11.96 -8.24 -4.82
N ILE A 20 12.77 -7.98 -5.84
CA ILE A 20 13.12 -8.96 -6.90
C ILE A 20 13.82 -10.18 -6.31
N ARG A 21 14.79 -9.99 -5.39
CA ARG A 21 15.43 -11.11 -4.68
C ARG A 21 14.42 -11.96 -3.91
N TRP A 22 13.46 -11.31 -3.25
CA TRP A 22 12.38 -12.02 -2.55
C TRP A 22 11.48 -12.77 -3.53
N ILE A 23 11.07 -12.15 -4.65
CA ILE A 23 10.29 -12.78 -5.72
C ILE A 23 10.97 -14.07 -6.18
N HIS A 24 12.26 -14.01 -6.56
CA HIS A 24 13.00 -15.18 -7.03
C HIS A 24 13.08 -16.30 -5.98
N ALA A 25 13.27 -15.95 -4.70
CA ALA A 25 13.32 -16.93 -3.62
C ALA A 25 11.97 -17.64 -3.44
N GLU A 26 10.87 -16.90 -3.54
CA GLU A 26 9.52 -17.43 -3.39
C GLU A 26 9.01 -18.17 -4.63
N THR A 27 9.58 -17.92 -5.81
CA THR A 27 9.09 -18.50 -7.07
C THR A 27 9.11 -20.03 -7.06
N THR A 28 9.94 -20.66 -6.22
CA THR A 28 9.96 -22.13 -6.05
C THR A 28 8.66 -22.70 -5.47
N LYS A 29 7.84 -21.87 -4.82
CA LYS A 29 6.53 -22.23 -4.27
C LYS A 29 5.40 -22.03 -5.28
N TRP A 30 5.65 -21.27 -6.35
CA TRP A 30 4.65 -20.88 -7.33
C TRP A 30 4.59 -21.88 -8.49
N LYS A 31 3.42 -22.00 -9.10
CA LYS A 31 3.13 -22.97 -10.15
C LYS A 31 2.72 -22.26 -11.43
N THR A 32 3.00 -22.88 -12.56
CA THR A 32 2.45 -22.44 -13.85
C THR A 32 0.92 -22.42 -13.79
N GLY A 33 0.32 -21.33 -14.28
CA GLY A 33 -1.10 -21.03 -14.21
C GLY A 33 -1.56 -20.36 -12.92
N GLN A 34 -0.63 -19.91 -12.05
CA GLN A 34 -0.95 -19.29 -10.76
C GLN A 34 -0.90 -17.76 -10.85
N ASP A 35 -1.89 -17.11 -10.26
CA ASP A 35 -1.89 -15.68 -10.01
C ASP A 35 -1.23 -15.36 -8.67
N VAL A 36 -0.34 -14.36 -8.64
CA VAL A 36 0.36 -13.94 -7.42
C VAL A 36 0.12 -12.45 -7.25
N PHE A 37 -0.23 -12.06 -6.03
CA PHE A 37 -0.47 -10.67 -5.66
C PHE A 37 0.54 -10.25 -4.60
N LEU A 38 1.30 -9.20 -4.88
CA LEU A 38 2.19 -8.55 -3.92
C LEU A 38 1.68 -7.14 -3.64
N ILE A 39 1.10 -6.94 -2.45
CA ILE A 39 0.60 -5.65 -2.00
C ILE A 39 1.70 -4.93 -1.23
N LEU A 40 1.99 -3.68 -1.62
CA LEU A 40 2.99 -2.81 -0.99
C LEU A 40 2.29 -1.69 -0.19
N THR A 41 2.47 -1.65 1.14
CA THR A 41 1.71 -0.76 2.05
C THR A 41 2.29 0.66 2.19
N GLY A 42 2.65 1.29 1.08
CA GLY A 42 3.22 2.64 1.04
C GLY A 42 4.74 2.72 1.00
N ASP A 43 5.22 3.94 0.76
CA ASP A 43 6.61 4.31 0.54
C ASP A 43 7.30 3.34 -0.42
N VAL A 44 6.65 3.17 -1.57
CA VAL A 44 7.09 2.22 -2.59
C VAL A 44 8.36 2.75 -3.27
N GLY A 45 8.47 4.07 -3.42
CA GLY A 45 9.64 4.71 -4.02
C GLY A 45 9.71 4.54 -5.53
N LEU A 46 8.56 4.28 -6.17
CA LEU A 46 8.40 4.28 -7.62
C LEU A 46 7.96 5.65 -8.16
N ASN A 47 7.47 6.54 -7.30
CA ASN A 47 7.02 7.89 -7.65
C ASN A 47 7.66 8.94 -6.71
N PHE A 48 8.87 8.71 -6.21
CA PHE A 48 9.51 9.60 -5.24
C PHE A 48 10.31 10.71 -5.91
N PHE A 49 11.18 10.37 -6.86
CA PHE A 49 12.11 11.31 -7.50
C PHE A 49 11.55 11.96 -8.77
N LEU A 50 10.58 11.31 -9.42
CA LEU A 50 10.02 11.72 -10.72
C LEU A 50 11.09 11.91 -11.82
N ASP A 51 12.15 11.12 -11.75
CA ASP A 51 13.23 11.13 -12.74
C ASP A 51 13.64 9.71 -13.13
N ARG A 52 14.81 9.60 -13.79
CA ARG A 52 15.34 8.32 -14.29
C ARG A 52 15.45 7.24 -13.22
N ARG A 53 15.61 7.59 -11.93
CA ARG A 53 15.71 6.62 -10.84
C ARG A 53 14.42 5.81 -10.70
N ASP A 54 13.29 6.49 -10.74
CA ASP A 54 11.96 5.87 -10.63
C ASP A 54 11.63 5.04 -11.87
N PHE A 55 11.94 5.57 -13.06
CA PHE A 55 11.83 4.82 -14.32
C PHE A 55 12.64 3.52 -14.29
N GLN A 56 13.90 3.58 -13.84
CA GLN A 56 14.77 2.40 -13.76
C GLN A 56 14.22 1.36 -12.78
N ARG A 57 13.63 1.80 -11.66
CA ARG A 57 13.02 0.91 -10.67
C ARG A 57 11.79 0.19 -11.21
N LYS A 58 10.91 0.90 -11.91
CA LYS A 58 9.73 0.32 -12.58
C LYS A 58 10.15 -0.67 -13.66
N LEU A 59 11.15 -0.32 -14.47
CA LEU A 59 11.69 -1.21 -15.50
C LEU A 59 12.22 -2.52 -14.91
N LEU A 60 13.03 -2.45 -13.84
CA LEU A 60 13.57 -3.66 -13.19
C LEU A 60 12.47 -4.56 -12.62
N LEU A 61 11.39 -3.99 -12.08
CA LEU A 61 10.25 -4.78 -11.62
C LEU A 61 9.50 -5.40 -12.80
N GLN A 62 9.27 -4.63 -13.87
CA GLN A 62 8.59 -5.14 -15.05
C GLN A 62 9.37 -6.29 -15.72
N GLU A 63 10.70 -6.18 -15.83
CA GLU A 63 11.55 -7.28 -16.31
C GLU A 63 11.36 -8.55 -15.48
N ALA A 64 11.31 -8.43 -14.14
CA ALA A 64 11.07 -9.58 -13.26
C ALA A 64 9.64 -10.14 -13.40
N LEU A 65 8.65 -9.30 -13.73
CA LEU A 65 7.28 -9.73 -14.02
C LEU A 65 7.20 -10.48 -15.35
N ASP A 66 7.86 -9.98 -16.39
CA ASP A 66 7.91 -10.61 -17.71
C ASP A 66 8.55 -12.01 -17.63
N GLU A 67 9.65 -12.15 -16.88
CA GLU A 67 10.29 -13.45 -16.61
C GLU A 67 9.35 -14.48 -15.96
N LEU A 68 8.43 -14.02 -15.10
CA LEU A 68 7.43 -14.88 -14.47
C LEU A 68 6.31 -15.23 -15.43
N GLU A 69 5.87 -14.28 -16.25
CA GLU A 69 4.82 -14.48 -17.24
C GLU A 69 5.25 -15.51 -18.30
N GLU A 70 6.51 -15.49 -18.74
CA GLU A 70 7.09 -16.51 -19.63
C GLU A 70 7.03 -17.93 -19.03
N ARG A 71 7.03 -18.03 -17.70
CA ARG A 71 6.89 -19.29 -16.95
C ARG A 71 5.44 -19.63 -16.62
N GLY A 72 4.51 -18.81 -17.10
CA GLY A 72 3.08 -18.88 -16.89
C GLY A 72 2.66 -18.52 -15.46
N ILE A 73 3.41 -17.69 -14.75
CA ILE A 73 3.04 -17.16 -13.43
C ILE A 73 2.71 -15.68 -13.61
N ARG A 74 1.50 -15.27 -13.25
CA ARG A 74 1.09 -13.87 -13.36
C ARG A 74 1.28 -13.15 -12.03
N LEU A 75 2.24 -12.24 -11.95
CA LEU A 75 2.47 -11.43 -10.74
C LEU A 75 1.88 -10.02 -10.90
N HIS A 76 1.00 -9.64 -9.98
CA HIS A 76 0.50 -8.29 -9.82
C HIS A 76 1.16 -7.63 -8.60
N ILE A 77 1.78 -6.48 -8.80
CA ILE A 77 2.27 -5.63 -7.71
C ILE A 77 1.29 -4.48 -7.51
N LEU A 78 0.66 -4.45 -6.33
CA LEU A 78 -0.38 -3.48 -5.98
C LEU A 78 0.13 -2.52 -4.91
N CYS A 79 0.29 -1.26 -5.28
CA CYS A 79 0.90 -0.24 -4.47
C CYS A 79 -0.15 0.62 -3.76
N VAL A 80 -0.08 0.67 -2.43
CA VAL A 80 -0.70 1.74 -1.64
C VAL A 80 0.26 2.92 -1.63
N ARG A 81 -0.26 4.15 -1.67
CA ARG A 81 0.56 5.36 -1.62
C ARG A 81 1.06 5.61 -0.19
N GLY A 82 2.35 5.92 -0.01
CA GLY A 82 2.88 6.43 1.27
C GLY A 82 3.05 7.95 1.30
N ASN A 83 3.79 8.47 2.30
CA ASN A 83 4.17 9.89 2.34
C ASN A 83 5.40 10.19 1.47
N HIS A 84 6.14 9.19 1.02
CA HIS A 84 7.25 9.33 0.07
C HIS A 84 6.84 8.98 -1.37
N ASP A 85 5.56 8.99 -1.70
CA ASP A 85 5.11 8.73 -3.06
C ASP A 85 4.35 9.95 -3.59
N CYS A 86 4.80 10.49 -4.74
CA CYS A 86 4.01 11.44 -5.49
C CYS A 86 2.71 10.76 -5.91
N ARG A 87 1.62 11.53 -5.85
CA ARG A 87 0.30 11.10 -6.31
C ARG A 87 0.35 10.70 -7.79
N PRO A 88 -0.11 9.49 -8.15
CA PRO A 88 -0.19 9.08 -9.55
C PRO A 88 -0.97 10.07 -10.41
N GLU A 89 -1.97 10.76 -9.84
CA GLU A 89 -2.75 11.83 -10.48
C GLU A 89 -1.90 12.99 -11.03
N HIS A 90 -0.70 13.18 -10.48
CA HIS A 90 0.22 14.26 -10.86
C HIS A 90 1.25 13.83 -11.92
N ILE A 91 1.22 12.57 -12.33
CA ILE A 91 2.20 11.99 -13.26
C ILE A 91 1.48 11.66 -14.57
N TYR A 92 1.87 12.34 -15.65
CA TYR A 92 1.14 12.32 -16.93
C TYR A 92 1.00 10.93 -17.58
N SER A 93 1.92 10.00 -17.29
CA SER A 93 1.92 8.65 -17.84
C SER A 93 0.90 7.74 -17.19
N TYR A 94 0.40 8.09 -16.00
CA TYR A 94 -0.65 7.32 -15.35
C TYR A 94 -2.02 7.68 -15.93
N HIS A 95 -2.85 6.65 -16.09
CA HIS A 95 -4.28 6.80 -16.33
C HIS A 95 -5.08 5.88 -15.38
N LEU A 96 -6.37 6.18 -15.23
CA LEU A 96 -7.27 5.31 -14.47
C LEU A 96 -7.60 4.05 -15.28
N THR A 97 -7.69 2.92 -14.60
CA THR A 97 -8.16 1.63 -15.13
C THR A 97 -9.03 0.95 -14.08
N GLU A 98 -10.00 0.14 -14.52
CA GLU A 98 -10.68 -0.79 -13.62
C GLU A 98 -9.78 -1.99 -13.33
N ALA A 99 -9.61 -2.34 -12.06
CA ALA A 99 -8.83 -3.47 -11.61
C ALA A 99 -9.41 -4.02 -10.30
N PHE A 100 -9.60 -5.35 -10.24
CA PHE A 100 -10.05 -6.06 -9.03
C PHE A 100 -11.31 -5.45 -8.39
N GLY A 101 -12.26 -4.97 -9.21
CA GLY A 101 -13.52 -4.38 -8.73
C GLY A 101 -13.44 -2.92 -8.25
N GLY A 102 -12.29 -2.27 -8.34
CA GLY A 102 -12.11 -0.84 -8.06
C GLY A 102 -11.37 -0.11 -9.18
N GLU A 103 -11.15 1.19 -9.01
CA GLU A 103 -10.28 1.98 -9.90
C GLU A 103 -8.83 1.97 -9.41
N ALA A 104 -7.86 1.85 -10.31
CA ALA A 104 -6.43 1.96 -10.01
C ALA A 104 -5.72 2.83 -11.04
N TYR A 105 -4.52 3.30 -10.72
CA TYR A 105 -3.64 4.03 -11.62
C TYR A 105 -2.65 3.08 -12.27
N LEU A 106 -2.57 3.14 -13.60
CA LEU A 106 -1.72 2.31 -14.44
C LEU A 106 -0.86 3.16 -15.36
N GLU A 107 0.38 2.72 -15.61
CA GLU A 107 1.20 3.19 -16.72
C GLU A 107 1.32 2.06 -17.76
N ASP A 108 1.01 2.33 -19.03
CA ASP A 108 1.02 1.32 -20.10
C ASP A 108 2.32 0.49 -20.19
N PRO A 109 3.54 1.05 -19.99
CA PRO A 109 4.76 0.26 -20.03
C PRO A 109 4.92 -0.74 -18.87
N TYR A 110 4.10 -0.65 -17.82
CA TYR A 110 4.23 -1.43 -16.59
C TYR A 110 2.90 -2.11 -16.18
N PRO A 111 2.30 -2.96 -17.02
CA PRO A 111 0.92 -3.44 -16.87
C PRO A 111 0.65 -4.26 -15.60
N GLY A 112 1.69 -4.79 -14.95
CA GLY A 112 1.57 -5.51 -13.68
C GLY A 112 1.84 -4.66 -12.44
N LEU A 113 2.14 -3.37 -12.59
CA LEU A 113 2.39 -2.43 -11.49
C LEU A 113 1.24 -1.44 -11.38
N LEU A 114 0.38 -1.60 -10.36
CA LEU A 114 -0.80 -0.74 -10.18
C LEU A 114 -0.71 0.04 -8.88
N PHE A 115 -0.97 1.34 -8.94
CA PHE A 115 -1.24 2.11 -7.72
C PHE A 115 -2.73 2.08 -7.42
N LEU A 116 -3.09 1.49 -6.28
CA LEU A 116 -4.47 1.46 -5.82
C LEU A 116 -4.91 2.86 -5.40
N LYS A 117 -6.11 3.25 -5.84
CA LYS A 117 -6.71 4.56 -5.57
C LYS A 117 -7.29 4.60 -4.16
N ASP A 118 -7.00 5.68 -3.45
CA ASP A 118 -7.49 5.92 -2.10
C ASP A 118 -9.03 5.93 -2.07
N GLY A 119 -9.61 5.30 -1.06
CA GLY A 119 -11.07 5.23 -0.89
C GLY A 119 -11.78 4.18 -1.73
N GLN A 120 -11.06 3.30 -2.41
CA GLN A 120 -11.64 2.20 -3.20
C GLN A 120 -11.62 0.87 -2.43
N ARG A 121 -12.56 -0.01 -2.79
CA ARG A 121 -12.56 -1.42 -2.41
C ARG A 121 -12.01 -2.25 -3.56
N TYR A 122 -11.28 -3.31 -3.22
CA TYR A 122 -10.78 -4.29 -4.17
C TYR A 122 -11.14 -5.71 -3.73
N GLU A 123 -11.64 -6.51 -4.67
CA GLU A 123 -11.93 -7.93 -4.51
C GLU A 123 -10.87 -8.75 -5.24
N ILE A 124 -10.01 -9.41 -4.48
CA ILE A 124 -8.93 -10.25 -5.02
C ILE A 124 -9.13 -11.66 -4.49
N GLU A 125 -9.51 -12.59 -5.36
CA GLU A 125 -9.63 -14.01 -5.02
C GLU A 125 -10.50 -14.30 -3.78
N GLY A 126 -11.58 -13.54 -3.62
CA GLY A 126 -12.51 -13.65 -2.49
C GLY A 126 -12.12 -12.86 -1.24
N PHE A 127 -10.97 -12.18 -1.26
CA PHE A 127 -10.54 -11.25 -0.21
C PHE A 127 -10.96 -9.83 -0.54
N SER A 128 -11.44 -9.13 0.49
CA SER A 128 -11.96 -7.78 0.40
C SER A 128 -10.98 -6.78 0.99
N PHE A 129 -10.37 -5.94 0.16
CA PHE A 129 -9.42 -4.91 0.58
C PHE A 129 -10.04 -3.52 0.53
N PHE A 130 -9.68 -2.66 1.49
CA PHE A 130 -10.03 -1.24 1.47
C PHE A 130 -8.77 -0.39 1.59
N VAL A 131 -8.55 0.54 0.67
CA VAL A 131 -7.27 1.27 0.56
C VAL A 131 -7.40 2.70 1.05
N ILE A 132 -6.50 3.11 1.95
CA ILE A 132 -6.33 4.48 2.42
C ILE A 132 -4.84 4.82 2.50
N GLY A 133 -4.29 5.33 1.39
CA GLY A 133 -2.91 5.76 1.31
C GLY A 133 -2.65 7.16 1.88
N GLY A 134 -1.38 7.55 1.78
CA GLY A 134 -0.85 8.80 2.27
C GLY A 134 -0.44 8.78 3.74
N GLY A 135 0.23 9.85 4.11
CA GLY A 135 0.74 10.06 5.46
C GLY A 135 1.35 11.45 5.58
N ASN A 136 1.92 11.75 6.74
CA ASN A 136 2.65 12.98 6.96
C ASN A 136 4.13 12.69 7.22
N SER A 137 5.01 13.36 6.48
CA SER A 137 6.45 13.29 6.71
C SER A 137 6.84 14.09 7.96
N SER A 138 7.71 13.52 8.80
CA SER A 138 8.33 14.22 9.95
C SER A 138 9.72 14.75 9.63
N ASP A 139 10.27 14.36 8.48
CA ASP A 139 11.62 14.59 7.99
C ASP A 139 11.68 15.63 6.87
N ILE A 140 10.61 16.42 6.66
CA ILE A 140 10.50 17.45 5.61
C ILE A 140 11.72 18.38 5.62
N PHE A 141 12.14 18.84 6.81
CA PHE A 141 13.30 19.72 6.93
C PHE A 141 14.60 19.05 6.45
N LEU A 142 14.77 17.75 6.74
CA LEU A 142 15.95 16.99 6.29
C LEU A 142 15.92 16.78 4.77
N ARG A 143 14.75 16.48 4.19
CA ARG A 143 14.58 16.34 2.74
C ARG A 143 14.95 17.63 2.02
N LEU A 144 14.50 18.78 2.54
CA LEU A 144 14.86 20.09 1.99
C LEU A 144 16.36 20.40 2.09
N LEU A 145 17.06 19.95 3.15
CA LEU A 145 18.51 20.12 3.27
C LEU A 145 19.31 19.22 2.31
N ASN A 146 18.74 18.09 1.92
CA ASN A 146 19.38 17.09 1.06
C ASN A 146 18.98 17.22 -0.42
N ASP A 147 18.25 18.27 -0.79
CA ASP A 147 17.65 18.44 -2.13
C ASP A 147 16.78 17.24 -2.55
N GLU A 148 16.10 16.62 -1.58
CA GLU A 148 15.14 15.55 -1.81
C GLU A 148 13.74 16.12 -2.06
N PRO A 149 12.93 15.48 -2.93
CA PRO A 149 11.55 15.91 -3.20
C PRO A 149 10.73 15.98 -1.91
N PHE A 150 9.65 16.75 -1.88
CA PHE A 150 8.62 16.77 -0.83
C PHE A 150 7.29 17.15 -1.49
N TRP A 151 6.19 16.51 -1.08
CA TRP A 151 4.87 16.75 -1.66
C TRP A 151 3.96 17.46 -0.65
N GLN A 152 3.29 18.53 -1.05
CA GLN A 152 2.39 19.25 -0.13
C GLN A 152 1.12 18.46 0.20
N ASP A 153 0.80 17.48 -0.65
CA ASP A 153 -0.39 16.66 -0.69
C ASP A 153 -0.10 15.18 -0.31
N GLU A 154 0.97 14.92 0.46
CA GLU A 154 1.29 13.59 1.03
C GLU A 154 0.13 13.03 1.88
N SER A 155 -0.58 13.92 2.57
CA SER A 155 -1.77 13.58 3.34
C SER A 155 -3.04 13.78 2.51
N LEU A 156 -4.11 13.07 2.87
CA LEU A 156 -5.43 13.32 2.33
C LEU A 156 -5.92 14.71 2.76
N SER A 157 -6.61 15.39 1.85
CA SER A 157 -7.38 16.58 2.16
C SER A 157 -8.61 16.23 3.00
N GLU A 158 -9.15 17.22 3.71
CA GLU A 158 -10.37 17.03 4.51
C GLU A 158 -11.56 16.54 3.66
N LYS A 159 -11.66 17.02 2.41
CA LYS A 159 -12.69 16.55 1.47
C LYS A 159 -12.54 15.06 1.17
N GLU A 160 -11.33 14.62 0.84
CA GLU A 160 -11.04 13.20 0.57
C GLU A 160 -11.33 12.34 1.79
N MET A 161 -10.88 12.76 2.98
CA MET A 161 -11.17 12.06 4.24
C MET A 161 -12.68 11.89 4.47
N ASN A 162 -13.47 12.95 4.25
CA ASN A 162 -14.92 12.90 4.40
C ASN A 162 -15.59 11.98 3.37
N ASP A 163 -15.14 12.02 2.12
CA ASP A 163 -15.68 11.17 1.06
C ASP A 163 -15.37 9.69 1.34
N ILE A 164 -14.14 9.37 1.78
CA ILE A 164 -13.72 8.02 2.17
C ILE A 164 -14.53 7.52 3.38
N GLN A 165 -14.68 8.34 4.42
CA GLN A 165 -15.47 7.99 5.62
C GLN A 165 -16.90 7.64 5.25
N ARG A 166 -17.54 8.45 4.40
CA ARG A 166 -18.91 8.18 3.92
C ARG A 166 -18.97 6.87 3.16
N PHE A 167 -18.02 6.63 2.26
CA PHE A 167 -17.98 5.43 1.44
C PHE A 167 -17.85 4.16 2.29
N ILE A 168 -16.89 4.08 3.21
CA ILE A 168 -16.69 2.89 4.06
C ILE A 168 -17.86 2.65 5.04
N ASN A 169 -18.49 3.71 5.54
CA ASN A 169 -19.65 3.61 6.43
C ASN A 169 -20.87 3.01 5.72
N LEU A 170 -21.16 3.48 4.50
CA LEU A 170 -22.26 2.98 3.68
C LEU A 170 -22.00 1.60 3.09
N PHE A 171 -20.74 1.16 3.11
CA PHE A 171 -20.32 -0.05 2.45
C PHE A 171 -20.89 -1.32 3.13
N PRO A 172 -21.58 -2.22 2.39
CA PRO A 172 -22.05 -3.49 2.91
C PRO A 172 -20.93 -4.53 2.89
N GLY A 173 -20.63 -5.14 4.05
CA GLY A 173 -19.62 -6.20 4.13
C GLY A 173 -19.05 -6.36 5.53
N GLN A 174 -18.42 -7.51 5.75
CA GLN A 174 -17.60 -7.82 6.91
C GLN A 174 -16.30 -8.46 6.41
N ASN A 175 -15.33 -8.63 7.32
CA ASN A 175 -14.03 -9.22 7.02
C ASN A 175 -13.20 -8.42 5.98
N ILE A 176 -13.21 -7.10 6.11
CA ILE A 176 -12.40 -6.20 5.30
C ILE A 176 -10.95 -6.22 5.81
N LEU A 177 -10.00 -6.33 4.88
CA LEU A 177 -8.58 -6.09 5.11
C LEU A 177 -8.27 -4.64 4.72
N LEU A 178 -8.05 -3.78 5.71
CA LEU A 178 -7.71 -2.37 5.46
C LEU A 178 -6.22 -2.24 5.18
N LEU A 179 -5.88 -1.60 4.07
CA LEU A 179 -4.52 -1.30 3.65
C LEU A 179 -4.30 0.21 3.77
N SER A 180 -3.38 0.62 4.62
CA SER A 180 -2.99 2.03 4.75
C SER A 180 -1.48 2.16 4.81
N HIS A 181 -0.97 3.39 4.80
CA HIS A 181 0.44 3.60 5.12
C HIS A 181 0.67 3.82 6.64
N MET A 182 -0.23 4.55 7.31
CA MET A 182 -0.14 4.84 8.75
C MET A 182 -1.14 4.03 9.58
N LEU A 183 -0.98 4.01 10.91
CA LEU A 183 -1.93 3.42 11.86
C LEU A 183 -2.92 4.47 12.38
N PRO A 184 -4.07 4.02 12.94
CA PRO A 184 -4.90 4.85 13.81
C PRO A 184 -4.09 5.52 14.93
N ALA A 185 -4.45 6.75 15.31
CA ALA A 185 -3.74 7.53 16.32
C ALA A 185 -3.53 6.77 17.63
N ARG A 186 -4.55 6.04 18.11
CA ARG A 186 -4.45 5.24 19.36
C ARG A 186 -3.38 4.14 19.32
N PHE A 187 -3.01 3.67 18.13
CA PHE A 187 -2.03 2.60 17.93
C PHE A 187 -0.68 3.10 17.39
N SER A 188 -0.60 4.38 17.03
CA SER A 188 0.63 5.00 16.54
C SER A 188 1.78 4.89 17.54
N LEU A 189 3.01 4.82 17.04
CA LEU A 189 4.20 4.83 17.89
C LEU A 189 4.37 6.15 18.66
N SER A 190 3.80 7.25 18.14
CA SER A 190 3.71 8.57 18.80
C SER A 190 2.83 8.51 20.05
N ALA A 191 1.67 7.84 20.00
CA ALA A 191 0.82 7.63 21.17
C ALA A 191 1.53 6.82 22.27
N HIS A 192 2.31 5.81 21.90
CA HIS A 192 3.13 5.03 22.85
C HIS A 192 4.26 5.84 23.49
N ARG A 193 4.62 7.01 22.93
CA ARG A 193 5.60 7.95 23.47
C ARG A 193 4.97 9.10 24.28
N GLY A 194 3.66 9.04 24.56
CA GLY A 194 2.94 10.03 25.36
C GLY A 194 2.65 11.33 24.61
N ASN A 195 2.79 11.35 23.28
CA ASN A 195 2.38 12.48 22.46
C ASN A 195 0.98 12.19 21.89
N CYS A 196 -0.05 12.71 22.56
CA CYS A 196 -1.45 12.37 22.27
C CYS A 196 -2.04 13.12 21.06
N ALA A 197 -1.33 14.09 20.50
CA ALA A 197 -1.76 14.77 19.28
C ALA A 197 -1.20 14.01 18.07
N GLY A 198 -1.92 12.98 17.61
CA GLY A 198 -1.65 12.34 16.33
C GLY A 198 -1.81 13.32 15.17
N SER A 199 -1.24 13.00 14.00
CA SER A 199 -1.43 13.81 12.80
C SER A 199 -2.90 13.82 12.32
N SER A 200 -3.24 14.70 11.38
CA SER A 200 -4.59 14.70 10.77
C SER A 200 -4.94 13.34 10.13
N MET A 201 -3.96 12.68 9.52
CA MET A 201 -4.10 11.32 8.97
C MET A 201 -4.33 10.29 10.08
N GLU A 202 -3.50 10.29 11.13
CA GLU A 202 -3.66 9.35 12.25
C GLU A 202 -5.01 9.51 12.94
N VAL A 203 -5.45 10.75 13.18
CA VAL A 203 -6.77 11.07 13.76
C VAL A 203 -7.90 10.62 12.82
N PHE A 204 -7.74 10.79 11.52
CA PHE A 204 -8.72 10.30 10.54
C PHE A 204 -8.82 8.77 10.56
N LEU A 205 -7.70 8.06 10.54
CA LEU A 205 -7.68 6.60 10.62
C LEU A 205 -8.23 6.09 11.95
N ASP A 206 -8.06 6.85 13.04
CA ASP A 206 -8.69 6.57 14.33
C ASP A 206 -10.21 6.62 14.28
N ARG A 207 -10.78 7.62 13.58
CA ARG A 207 -12.24 7.70 13.35
C ARG A 207 -12.75 6.55 12.48
N ILE A 208 -12.01 6.20 11.41
CA ILE A 208 -12.34 5.05 10.57
C ILE A 208 -12.38 3.78 11.43
N TYR A 209 -11.38 3.57 12.28
CA TYR A 209 -11.35 2.41 13.17
C TYR A 209 -12.53 2.42 14.14
N GLU A 210 -12.80 3.52 14.84
CA GLU A 210 -13.93 3.61 15.78
C GLU A 210 -15.27 3.26 15.13
N GLU A 211 -15.55 3.83 13.96
CA GLU A 211 -16.84 3.67 13.28
C GLU A 211 -16.97 2.33 12.55
N CYS A 212 -15.86 1.77 12.06
CA CYS A 212 -15.87 0.60 11.16
C CYS A 212 -15.15 -0.66 11.69
N HIS A 213 -14.59 -0.68 12.90
CA HIS A 213 -13.84 -1.83 13.43
C HIS A 213 -14.61 -3.15 13.35
N SER A 214 -15.94 -3.13 13.47
CA SER A 214 -16.78 -4.33 13.36
C SER A 214 -16.76 -4.97 11.96
N LYS A 215 -16.42 -4.20 10.92
CA LYS A 215 -16.30 -4.67 9.53
C LYS A 215 -14.88 -5.09 9.16
N ILE A 216 -13.87 -4.64 9.91
CA ILE A 216 -12.45 -4.79 9.59
C ILE A 216 -11.87 -5.95 10.40
N CYS A 217 -11.32 -6.97 9.73
CA CYS A 217 -10.67 -8.12 10.38
C CYS A 217 -9.14 -8.06 10.35
N GLY A 218 -8.57 -7.22 9.49
CA GLY A 218 -7.13 -7.02 9.37
C GLY A 218 -6.80 -5.59 8.95
N TRP A 219 -5.70 -5.07 9.48
CA TRP A 219 -5.19 -3.75 9.15
C TRP A 219 -3.69 -3.86 8.87
N TYR A 220 -3.27 -3.57 7.64
CA TYR A 220 -1.88 -3.65 7.21
C TYR A 220 -1.37 -2.27 6.87
N CYS A 221 -0.21 -1.93 7.42
CA CYS A 221 0.41 -0.63 7.26
C CYS A 221 1.92 -0.70 7.23
N GLY A 222 2.50 0.46 6.93
CA GLY A 222 3.93 0.71 6.82
C GLY A 222 4.39 1.77 7.81
N HIS A 223 5.17 2.74 7.31
CA HIS A 223 5.55 4.04 7.89
C HIS A 223 6.47 3.99 9.12
N TYR A 224 6.21 3.08 10.06
CA TYR A 224 6.83 3.11 11.39
C TYR A 224 8.21 2.43 11.46
N HIS A 225 8.69 1.90 10.33
CA HIS A 225 9.96 1.16 10.20
C HIS A 225 10.14 0.05 11.23
N LYS A 226 9.03 -0.55 11.66
CA LYS A 226 9.00 -1.62 12.66
C LYS A 226 7.98 -2.67 12.27
N ASN A 227 8.37 -3.92 12.49
CA ASN A 227 7.46 -5.05 12.40
C ASN A 227 6.70 -5.16 13.71
N ILE A 228 5.40 -4.89 13.67
CA ILE A 228 4.52 -4.95 14.83
C ILE A 228 3.31 -5.79 14.44
N HIS A 229 2.91 -6.70 15.33
CA HIS A 229 1.67 -7.44 15.22
C HIS A 229 0.96 -7.43 16.57
N PHE A 230 -0.29 -7.00 16.58
CA PHE A 230 -1.18 -7.06 17.74
C PHE A 230 -2.63 -7.19 17.28
N GLN A 231 -3.51 -7.53 18.22
CA GLN A 231 -4.95 -7.65 17.96
C GLN A 231 -5.70 -6.67 18.86
N ASP A 232 -6.69 -5.98 18.29
CA ASP A 232 -7.68 -5.20 19.05
C ASP A 232 -9.09 -5.55 18.55
N GLY A 233 -9.91 -6.10 19.45
CA GLY A 233 -11.20 -6.68 19.12
C GLY A 233 -11.09 -7.76 18.04
N ASN A 234 -11.81 -7.57 16.93
CA ASN A 234 -11.84 -8.48 15.79
C ASN A 234 -10.73 -8.21 14.74
N CYS A 235 -9.92 -7.17 14.94
CA CYS A 235 -8.96 -6.69 13.95
C CYS A 235 -7.53 -7.06 14.34
N ASN A 236 -6.81 -7.72 13.43
CA ASN A 236 -5.37 -7.94 13.55
C ASN A 236 -4.62 -6.80 12.86
N PHE A 237 -3.70 -6.16 13.56
CA PHE A 237 -2.90 -5.05 13.06
C PHE A 237 -1.49 -5.50 12.74
N PHE A 238 -1.01 -5.14 11.55
CA PHE A 238 0.33 -5.40 11.07
C PHE A 238 0.98 -4.10 10.61
N SER A 239 2.05 -3.69 11.28
CA SER A 239 3.01 -2.71 10.74
C SER A 239 4.15 -3.51 10.14
N LEU A 240 4.46 -3.29 8.86
CA LEU A 240 5.43 -4.06 8.10
C LEU A 240 6.59 -3.17 7.66
N TYR A 241 7.81 -3.62 7.88
CA TYR A 241 9.02 -2.95 7.41
C TYR A 241 9.97 -3.95 6.79
N LYS A 242 10.05 -3.94 5.45
CA LYS A 242 10.88 -4.84 4.63
C LYS A 242 10.64 -6.33 4.90
N THR A 243 9.51 -6.67 5.50
CA THR A 243 9.02 -8.03 5.73
C THR A 243 7.80 -8.28 4.89
N THR A 244 7.57 -9.56 4.59
CA THR A 244 6.42 -10.00 3.81
C THR A 244 5.63 -11.03 4.61
N VAL A 245 4.31 -10.85 4.63
CA VAL A 245 3.36 -11.79 5.22
C VAL A 245 2.55 -12.39 4.08
N GLN A 246 2.43 -13.72 4.05
CA GLN A 246 1.49 -14.41 3.19
C GLN A 246 0.14 -14.50 3.91
N ILE A 247 -0.93 -14.09 3.25
CA ILE A 247 -2.30 -14.13 3.81
C ILE A 247 -3.21 -15.13 3.08
N ALA A 248 -2.80 -15.54 1.88
CA ALA A 248 -3.37 -16.66 1.12
C ALA A 248 -2.24 -17.32 0.30
#